data_AF-A0A419W901-F1
#
_entry.id   AF-A0A419W901-F1
#
_cell.length_a   1.000
_cell.length_b   1.000
_cell.length_c   1.000
_cell.angle_alpha   90.00
_cell.angle_beta   90.00
_cell.angle_gamma   90.00
#
_symmetry.space_group_name_H-M   'P 1'
#
loop_
_entity.id
_entity.type
_entity.pdbx_description
1 polymer ?
#
loop_
_entity_poly.entity_id
_entity_poly.type
_entity_poly.pdbx_seq_one_letter_code
_entity_poly.pdbx_strand_id
1 'polypeptide(L)'
;MKKLTCVFGIFLALVLVLSACQETALDENVTQEELKKANVKLTGFDDWGFNWNAQQFNGYLINMMLGDSYFEGWPHYKQHVYNGEGSEFWNMLVANYDYWIYMMPPELLDTRLNAHWNSGLIRKDGVYPETWVNSNGWIVFKYSGEVDGQYWSHMRKLVSSRSSDTLSGGIWYNSEGKEIGFESMYWPELIVIQVVNEGEIPPFFYDEYNSPWGPGYGKYKN
;
A
#
# COMPACT_ATOMS: atom_id res chain seq x y z
N MET A 1 -9.72 47.99 57.71
CA MET A 1 -9.08 46.96 56.85
C MET A 1 -10.12 46.15 56.05
N LYS A 2 -10.91 46.80 55.18
CA LYS A 2 -11.86 46.11 54.27
C LYS A 2 -11.90 46.71 52.85
N LYS A 3 -11.10 47.74 52.57
CA LYS A 3 -11.03 48.39 51.24
C LYS A 3 -9.74 48.07 50.45
N LEU A 4 -8.80 47.34 51.04
CA LEU A 4 -7.53 46.97 50.38
C LEU A 4 -7.59 45.58 49.71
N THR A 5 -8.54 44.73 50.10
CA THR A 5 -8.67 43.36 49.58
C THR A 5 -9.47 43.27 48.28
N CYS A 6 -10.36 44.24 47.99
CA CYS A 6 -11.11 44.24 46.72
C CYS A 6 -10.29 44.68 45.51
N VAL A 7 -9.27 45.54 45.71
CA VAL A 7 -8.47 46.06 44.58
C VAL A 7 -7.51 45.00 44.05
N PHE A 8 -6.99 44.11 44.91
CA PHE A 8 -6.10 43.02 44.51
C PHE A 8 -6.84 41.89 43.76
N GLY A 9 -8.11 41.63 44.10
CA GLY A 9 -8.92 40.60 43.43
C GLY A 9 -9.33 40.97 42.00
N ILE A 10 -9.58 42.26 41.73
CA ILE A 10 -9.93 42.74 40.39
C ILE A 10 -8.69 42.80 39.47
N PHE A 11 -7.51 43.09 40.03
CA PHE A 11 -6.26 43.11 39.25
C PHE A 11 -5.80 41.70 38.83
N LEU A 12 -6.01 40.69 39.67
CA LEU A 12 -5.66 39.30 39.35
C LEU A 12 -6.58 38.68 38.28
N ALA A 13 -7.87 39.07 38.27
CA ALA A 13 -8.83 38.64 37.26
C ALA A 13 -8.56 39.29 35.89
N LEU A 14 -8.08 40.54 35.84
CA LEU A 14 -7.74 41.21 34.58
C LEU A 14 -6.49 40.63 33.90
N VAL A 15 -5.51 40.16 34.66
CA VAL A 15 -4.29 39.52 34.12
C VAL A 15 -4.58 38.13 33.54
N LEU A 16 -5.54 37.39 34.11
CA LEU A 16 -5.95 36.09 33.59
C LEU A 16 -6.79 36.19 32.31
N VAL A 17 -7.55 37.27 32.11
CA VAL A 17 -8.32 37.50 30.86
C VAL A 17 -7.42 37.97 29.71
N LEU A 18 -6.32 38.68 30.01
CA LEU A 18 -5.35 39.10 28.99
C LEU A 18 -4.35 38.01 28.57
N SER A 19 -4.35 36.86 29.25
CA SER A 19 -3.49 35.71 28.91
C SER A 19 -4.19 34.63 28.07
N ALA A 20 -5.48 34.82 27.75
CA ALA A 20 -6.32 33.84 27.04
C ALA A 20 -6.59 34.21 25.57
N CYS A 21 -6.02 35.30 25.06
CA CYS A 21 -6.13 35.72 23.67
C CYS A 21 -4.74 35.94 23.06
N GLN A 22 -3.98 34.86 22.97
CA GLN A 22 -2.93 34.75 21.98
C GLN A 22 -3.31 33.57 21.11
N GLU A 23 -4.30 33.77 20.23
CA GLU A 23 -4.34 33.00 18.99
C GLU A 23 -2.99 33.24 18.34
N THR A 24 -2.15 32.20 18.40
CA THR A 24 -1.04 32.08 17.49
C THR A 24 -1.71 32.03 16.14
N ALA A 25 -1.71 33.18 15.45
CA ALA A 25 -1.92 33.24 14.02
C ALA A 25 -0.86 32.30 13.44
N LEU A 26 -1.28 31.06 13.19
CA LEU A 26 -0.60 30.18 12.27
C LEU A 26 -0.48 31.01 11.00
N ASP A 27 0.75 31.28 10.61
CA ASP A 27 1.10 31.96 9.39
C ASP A 27 0.47 31.14 8.25
N GLU A 28 -0.73 31.54 7.81
CA GLU A 28 -1.44 31.01 6.66
C GLU A 28 -0.74 31.49 5.39
N ASN A 29 0.52 31.09 5.22
CA ASN A 29 1.27 31.19 3.98
C ASN A 29 2.20 29.97 3.82
N VAL A 30 1.82 28.82 4.38
CA VAL A 30 2.29 27.55 3.84
C VAL A 30 1.63 27.39 2.47
N THR A 31 2.31 27.86 1.44
CA THR A 31 1.93 27.63 0.06
C THR A 31 1.70 26.13 -0.13
N GLN A 32 0.63 25.74 -0.82
CA GLN A 32 0.33 24.32 -1.10
C GLN A 32 1.49 23.58 -1.81
N GLU A 33 2.48 24.30 -2.33
CA GLU A 33 3.73 23.74 -2.86
C GLU A 33 4.64 23.11 -1.78
N GLU A 34 4.67 23.62 -0.55
CA GLU A 34 5.51 23.05 0.51
C GLU A 34 4.93 21.74 1.09
N LEU A 35 3.59 21.62 1.11
CA LEU A 35 2.91 20.37 1.49
C LEU A 35 3.11 19.24 0.47
N LYS A 36 3.44 19.55 -0.79
CA LYS A 36 3.80 18.53 -1.80
C LYS A 36 5.20 17.95 -1.63
N LYS A 37 6.07 18.57 -0.82
CA LYS A 37 7.45 18.09 -0.56
C LYS A 37 7.64 17.46 0.81
N ALA A 38 6.65 17.56 1.69
CA ALA A 38 6.68 16.81 2.94
C ALA A 38 6.37 15.34 2.63
N ASN A 39 7.44 14.56 2.44
CA ASN A 39 7.39 13.10 2.49
C ASN A 39 6.96 12.74 3.93
N VAL A 40 5.65 12.78 4.21
CA VAL A 40 5.10 12.48 5.54
C VAL A 40 5.42 11.02 5.79
N LYS A 41 6.51 10.76 6.52
CA LYS A 41 6.87 9.43 6.97
C LYS A 41 5.73 8.93 7.84
N LEU A 42 4.90 8.08 7.27
CA LEU A 42 3.79 7.45 7.97
C LEU A 42 4.38 6.67 9.14
N THR A 43 3.85 6.89 10.34
CA THR A 43 4.37 6.24 11.54
C THR A 43 4.35 4.72 11.37
N GLY A 44 5.50 4.08 11.55
CA GLY A 44 5.66 2.63 11.45
C GLY A 44 5.99 2.10 10.06
N PHE A 45 6.09 2.96 9.03
CA PHE A 45 6.56 2.58 7.71
C PHE A 45 8.08 2.77 7.58
N ASP A 46 8.76 1.81 6.95
CA ASP A 46 10.15 1.95 6.54
C ASP A 46 10.29 2.85 5.29
N ASP A 47 11.53 3.08 4.85
CA ASP A 47 11.81 4.03 3.76
C ASP A 47 11.26 3.54 2.40
N TRP A 48 10.98 2.25 2.24
CA TRP A 48 10.35 1.69 1.03
C TRP A 48 8.82 1.67 1.11
N GLY A 49 8.25 1.99 2.28
CA GLY A 49 6.80 2.01 2.46
C GLY A 49 6.23 0.73 3.03
N PHE A 50 7.01 -0.12 3.70
CA PHE A 50 6.50 -1.27 4.44
C PHE A 50 6.26 -0.95 5.92
N ASN A 51 5.08 -1.30 6.41
CA ASN A 51 4.79 -1.45 7.83
C ASN A 51 4.52 -2.92 8.13
N TRP A 52 5.58 -3.67 8.41
CA TRP A 52 5.53 -5.12 8.61
C TRP A 52 4.63 -5.53 9.79
N ASN A 53 4.69 -4.79 10.89
CA ASN A 53 3.86 -5.09 12.07
C ASN A 53 2.36 -4.89 11.80
N ALA A 54 1.99 -3.89 10.99
CA ALA A 54 0.62 -3.65 10.54
C ALA A 54 0.26 -4.46 9.29
N GLN A 55 1.22 -5.17 8.68
CA GLN A 55 1.04 -5.97 7.46
C GLN A 55 0.54 -5.12 6.29
N GLN A 56 1.10 -3.93 6.15
CA GLN A 56 0.69 -2.93 5.18
C GLN A 56 1.86 -2.45 4.34
N PHE A 57 1.55 -2.10 3.09
CA PHE A 57 2.43 -1.34 2.22
C PHE A 57 1.72 -0.06 1.78
N ASN A 58 2.46 1.04 1.73
CA ASN A 58 1.98 2.31 1.16
C ASN A 58 3.16 3.07 0.54
N GLY A 59 3.17 3.15 -0.79
CA GLY A 59 4.27 3.77 -1.52
C GLY A 59 4.10 3.68 -3.03
N TYR A 60 5.21 3.82 -3.76
CA TYR A 60 5.24 3.51 -5.19
C TYR A 60 5.40 2.00 -5.41
N LEU A 61 4.77 1.45 -6.45
CA LEU A 61 4.88 0.03 -6.82
C LEU A 61 6.33 -0.45 -6.87
N ILE A 62 7.21 0.36 -7.47
CA ILE A 62 8.63 0.05 -7.58
C ILE A 62 9.31 -0.11 -6.21
N ASN A 63 8.89 0.64 -5.19
CA ASN A 63 9.45 0.50 -3.85
C ASN A 63 9.00 -0.79 -3.16
N MET A 64 7.81 -1.31 -3.49
CA MET A 64 7.44 -2.65 -3.04
C MET A 64 8.45 -3.65 -3.59
N MET A 65 8.74 -3.59 -4.90
CA MET A 65 9.68 -4.53 -5.52
C MET A 65 11.14 -4.35 -5.04
N LEU A 66 11.56 -3.12 -4.72
CA LEU A 66 12.90 -2.84 -4.19
C LEU A 66 13.07 -3.19 -2.70
N GLY A 67 11.99 -3.09 -1.91
CA GLY A 67 12.02 -3.19 -0.45
C GLY A 67 11.47 -4.49 0.14
N ASP A 68 10.81 -5.33 -0.67
CA ASP A 68 10.21 -6.58 -0.23
C ASP A 68 11.27 -7.59 0.22
N SER A 69 11.13 -8.12 1.43
CA SER A 69 12.02 -9.14 2.00
C SER A 69 12.13 -10.41 1.15
N TYR A 70 11.18 -10.66 0.24
CA TYR A 70 11.30 -11.73 -0.76
C TYR A 70 12.59 -11.62 -1.58
N PHE A 71 13.05 -10.39 -1.85
CA PHE A 71 14.26 -10.13 -2.61
C PHE A 71 15.52 -10.02 -1.74
N GLU A 72 15.47 -10.38 -0.46
CA GLU A 72 16.66 -10.39 0.39
C GLU A 72 17.79 -11.23 -0.24
N GLY A 73 18.96 -10.62 -0.40
CA GLY A 73 20.12 -11.22 -1.09
C GLY A 73 20.22 -10.89 -2.58
N TRP A 74 19.21 -10.28 -3.20
CA TRP A 74 19.30 -9.81 -4.59
C TRP A 74 20.05 -8.48 -4.68
N PRO A 75 20.76 -8.20 -5.79
CA PRO A 75 21.57 -6.99 -5.93
C PRO A 75 20.80 -5.68 -5.76
N HIS A 76 19.54 -5.61 -6.19
CA HIS A 76 18.71 -4.39 -6.10
C HIS A 76 18.08 -4.18 -4.72
N TYR A 77 18.08 -5.20 -3.85
CA TYR A 77 17.34 -5.17 -2.60
C TYR A 77 17.82 -4.03 -1.71
N LYS A 78 16.88 -3.14 -1.37
CA LYS A 78 17.09 -1.97 -0.52
C LYS A 78 18.25 -1.07 -0.91
N GLN A 79 18.56 -0.97 -2.21
CA GLN A 79 19.63 -0.08 -2.70
C GLN A 79 19.15 1.36 -2.93
N HIS A 80 17.93 1.52 -3.44
CA HIS A 80 17.36 2.83 -3.78
C HIS A 80 15.90 2.93 -3.33
N VAL A 81 15.47 4.16 -3.02
CA VAL A 81 14.08 4.50 -2.72
C VAL A 81 13.63 5.48 -3.79
N TYR A 82 12.51 5.17 -4.45
CA TYR A 82 11.87 6.06 -5.40
C TYR A 82 10.92 7.03 -4.68
N ASN A 83 11.06 8.32 -4.93
CA ASN A 83 10.22 9.38 -4.37
C ASN A 83 9.46 10.19 -5.43
N GLY A 84 9.45 9.72 -6.69
CA GLY A 84 8.79 10.43 -7.80
C GLY A 84 9.75 11.22 -8.68
N GLU A 85 11.03 10.84 -8.71
CA GLU A 85 12.06 11.49 -9.53
C GLU A 85 11.88 11.26 -11.05
N GLY A 86 10.98 10.36 -11.45
CA GLY A 86 10.68 10.05 -12.84
C GLY A 86 11.80 9.28 -13.55
N SER A 87 11.95 9.55 -14.85
CA SER A 87 12.79 8.78 -15.76
C SER A 87 14.28 8.75 -15.41
N GLU A 88 14.80 9.74 -14.66
CA GLU A 88 16.19 9.74 -14.19
C GLU A 88 16.46 8.56 -13.25
N PHE A 89 15.54 8.28 -12.32
CA PHE A 89 15.62 7.12 -11.45
C PHE A 89 15.54 5.82 -12.25
N TRP A 90 14.61 5.74 -13.20
CA TRP A 90 14.45 4.56 -14.05
C TRP A 90 15.73 4.23 -14.82
N ASN A 91 16.32 5.23 -15.48
CA ASN A 91 17.55 5.08 -16.24
C ASN A 91 18.72 4.62 -15.36
N MET A 92 18.85 5.18 -14.15
CA MET A 92 19.83 4.73 -13.17
C MET A 92 19.58 3.28 -12.76
N LEU A 93 18.33 2.91 -12.50
CA LEU A 93 17.98 1.58 -12.02
C LEU A 93 18.31 0.50 -13.07
N VAL A 94 17.90 0.69 -14.32
CA VAL A 94 18.18 -0.27 -15.40
C VAL A 94 19.65 -0.30 -15.83
N ALA A 95 20.40 0.79 -15.62
CA ALA A 95 21.84 0.80 -15.86
C ALA A 95 22.61 -0.02 -14.81
N ASN A 96 22.13 -0.04 -13.56
CA ASN A 96 22.76 -0.80 -12.47
C ASN A 96 22.24 -2.24 -12.38
N TYR A 97 20.98 -2.49 -12.75
CA TYR A 97 20.40 -3.83 -12.80
C TYR A 97 19.53 -3.98 -14.06
N ASP A 98 20.16 -4.45 -15.12
CA ASP A 98 19.60 -4.59 -16.47
C ASP A 98 18.34 -5.45 -16.56
N TYR A 99 18.18 -6.41 -15.64
CA TYR A 99 17.00 -7.28 -15.57
C TYR A 99 15.71 -6.57 -15.14
N TRP A 100 15.75 -5.33 -14.65
CA TRP A 100 14.55 -4.59 -14.24
C TRP A 100 13.53 -4.39 -15.35
N ILE A 101 13.99 -4.30 -16.60
CA ILE A 101 13.11 -4.18 -17.77
C ILE A 101 12.14 -5.37 -17.92
N TYR A 102 12.48 -6.52 -17.34
CA TYR A 102 11.64 -7.72 -17.33
C TYR A 102 10.77 -7.84 -16.08
N MET A 103 11.07 -7.07 -15.03
CA MET A 103 10.33 -7.10 -13.76
C MET A 103 9.13 -6.16 -13.80
N MET A 104 9.29 -4.97 -14.39
CA MET A 104 8.24 -3.97 -14.46
C MET A 104 8.43 -3.08 -15.71
N PRO A 105 7.37 -2.71 -16.43
CA PRO A 105 7.46 -1.71 -17.48
C PRO A 105 7.67 -0.29 -16.91
N PRO A 106 8.42 0.61 -17.60
CA PRO A 106 8.67 1.98 -17.13
C PRO A 106 7.40 2.80 -16.94
N GLU A 107 6.34 2.51 -17.67
CA GLU A 107 5.03 3.16 -17.61
C GLU A 107 4.36 3.00 -16.22
N LEU A 108 4.79 2.01 -15.43
CA LEU A 108 4.28 1.78 -14.08
C LEU A 108 5.13 2.44 -12.98
N LEU A 109 6.19 3.17 -13.32
CA LEU A 109 7.11 3.78 -12.36
C LEU A 109 6.39 4.65 -11.31
N ASP A 110 5.47 5.50 -11.77
CA ASP A 110 4.71 6.41 -10.91
C ASP A 110 3.43 5.80 -10.33
N THR A 111 3.19 4.51 -10.54
CA THR A 111 2.04 3.81 -9.96
C THR A 111 2.16 3.80 -8.44
N ARG A 112 1.15 4.35 -7.76
CA ARG A 112 0.97 4.23 -6.31
C ARG A 112 0.37 2.88 -5.99
N LEU A 113 0.80 2.33 -4.86
CA LEU A 113 0.28 1.08 -4.33
C LEU A 113 0.02 1.19 -2.84
N ASN A 114 -1.19 0.80 -2.45
CA ASN A 114 -1.55 0.44 -1.08
C ASN A 114 -1.85 -1.05 -1.03
N ALA A 115 -1.16 -1.79 -0.17
CA ALA A 115 -1.41 -3.22 0.04
C ALA A 115 -1.65 -3.53 1.51
N HIS A 116 -2.43 -4.58 1.77
CA HIS A 116 -2.66 -5.12 3.10
C HIS A 116 -2.80 -6.64 3.00
N TRP A 117 -2.13 -7.35 3.88
CA TRP A 117 -2.14 -8.81 3.94
C TRP A 117 -2.34 -9.31 5.37
N ASN A 118 -2.47 -10.63 5.54
CA ASN A 118 -2.45 -11.29 6.85
C ASN A 118 -1.22 -12.18 7.05
N SER A 119 -1.10 -12.73 8.26
CA SER A 119 0.05 -13.56 8.65
C SER A 119 0.11 -14.92 7.95
N GLY A 120 -0.98 -15.36 7.32
CA GLY A 120 -0.96 -16.54 6.46
C GLY A 120 -0.22 -16.30 5.15
N LEU A 121 -0.15 -15.04 4.68
CA LEU A 121 0.59 -14.69 3.48
C LEU A 121 2.03 -14.29 3.80
N ILE A 122 2.20 -13.26 4.65
CA ILE A 122 3.52 -12.77 5.06
C ILE A 122 3.43 -12.40 6.54
N ARG A 123 4.36 -12.93 7.32
CA ARG A 123 4.42 -12.68 8.76
C ARG A 123 4.76 -11.22 9.06
N LYS A 124 4.52 -10.82 10.31
CA LYS A 124 4.77 -9.45 10.81
C LYS A 124 6.24 -9.03 10.85
N ASP A 125 7.14 -9.98 10.69
CA ASP A 125 8.59 -9.79 10.56
C ASP A 125 9.06 -9.86 9.10
N GLY A 126 8.15 -9.89 8.13
CA GLY A 126 8.47 -9.96 6.70
C GLY A 126 8.84 -11.37 6.22
N VAL A 127 8.72 -12.39 7.06
CA VAL A 127 9.06 -13.77 6.67
C VAL A 127 7.91 -14.38 5.86
N TYR A 128 8.25 -14.87 4.67
CA TYR A 128 7.38 -15.66 3.80
C TYR A 128 7.29 -17.10 4.30
N PRO A 129 6.11 -17.75 4.25
CA PRO A 129 6.02 -19.18 4.49
C PRO A 129 6.65 -19.97 3.33
N GLU A 130 7.03 -21.22 3.58
CA GLU A 130 7.58 -22.11 2.53
C GLU A 130 6.58 -22.36 1.39
N THR A 131 5.29 -22.33 1.71
CA THR A 131 4.17 -22.43 0.76
C THR A 131 2.98 -21.63 1.31
N TRP A 132 2.20 -21.07 0.40
CA TRP A 132 0.89 -20.49 0.69
C TRP A 132 -0.24 -21.52 0.63
N VAL A 133 -0.03 -22.72 0.09
CA VAL A 133 -1.07 -23.76 0.09
C VAL A 133 -1.52 -24.03 1.53
N ASN A 134 -2.83 -23.93 1.77
CA ASN A 134 -3.47 -24.06 3.09
C ASN A 134 -3.03 -23.04 4.16
N SER A 135 -2.37 -21.93 3.78
CA SER A 135 -1.86 -20.95 4.76
C SER A 135 -2.94 -20.01 5.33
N ASN A 136 -4.14 -20.03 4.75
CA ASN A 136 -5.19 -19.01 4.96
C ASN A 136 -4.71 -17.59 4.61
N GLY A 137 -3.70 -17.48 3.74
CA GLY A 137 -3.13 -16.23 3.28
C GLY A 137 -4.12 -15.43 2.44
N TRP A 138 -4.12 -14.11 2.61
CA TRP A 138 -4.80 -13.19 1.69
C TRP A 138 -4.04 -11.88 1.60
N ILE A 139 -4.25 -11.20 0.48
CA ILE A 139 -3.76 -9.84 0.23
C ILE A 139 -4.75 -9.10 -0.66
N VAL A 140 -4.86 -7.80 -0.38
CA VAL A 140 -5.47 -6.85 -1.29
C VAL A 140 -4.40 -5.88 -1.77
N PHE A 141 -4.38 -5.65 -3.07
CA PHE A 141 -3.62 -4.57 -3.69
C PHE A 141 -4.58 -3.52 -4.19
N LYS A 142 -4.22 -2.25 -4.01
CA LYS A 142 -4.90 -1.08 -4.56
C LYS A 142 -3.88 -0.21 -5.26
N TYR A 143 -3.88 -0.28 -6.58
CA TYR A 143 -3.05 0.52 -7.45
C TYR A 143 -3.81 1.78 -7.83
N SER A 144 -3.09 2.88 -7.98
CA SER A 144 -3.62 4.09 -8.60
C SER A 144 -2.54 4.83 -9.35
N GLY A 145 -2.96 5.59 -10.34
CA GLY A 145 -2.07 6.42 -11.13
C GLY A 145 -2.84 7.46 -11.93
N GLU A 146 -2.10 8.16 -12.76
CA GLU A 146 -2.60 9.19 -13.66
C GLU A 146 -1.96 8.99 -15.03
N VAL A 147 -2.76 9.06 -16.08
CA VAL A 147 -2.30 9.06 -17.48
C VAL A 147 -3.00 10.21 -18.18
N ASP A 148 -2.24 11.12 -18.79
CA ASP A 148 -2.76 12.28 -19.52
C ASP A 148 -3.82 13.11 -18.74
N GLY A 149 -3.62 13.29 -17.43
CA GLY A 149 -4.54 14.03 -16.56
C GLY A 149 -5.77 13.23 -16.10
N GLN A 150 -5.90 11.97 -16.51
CA GLN A 150 -6.98 11.08 -16.10
C GLN A 150 -6.52 10.11 -15.02
N TYR A 151 -7.28 10.08 -13.92
CA TYR A 151 -7.02 9.17 -12.81
C TYR A 151 -7.59 7.78 -13.08
N TRP A 152 -6.84 6.77 -12.65
CA TRP A 152 -7.29 5.39 -12.66
C TRP A 152 -7.01 4.71 -11.32
N SER A 153 -7.82 3.70 -11.00
CA SER A 153 -7.58 2.80 -9.87
C SER A 153 -7.86 1.34 -10.24
N HIS A 154 -7.02 0.44 -9.74
CA HIS A 154 -7.17 -1.00 -9.89
C HIS A 154 -7.03 -1.65 -8.53
N MET A 155 -8.04 -2.39 -8.10
CA MET A 155 -8.01 -3.17 -6.86
C MET A 155 -8.13 -4.64 -7.18
N ARG A 156 -7.22 -5.46 -6.64
CA ARG A 156 -7.32 -6.92 -6.74
C ARG A 156 -7.18 -7.59 -5.39
N LYS A 157 -7.96 -8.64 -5.17
CA LYS A 157 -7.89 -9.50 -3.98
C LYS A 157 -7.43 -10.89 -4.34
N LEU A 158 -6.51 -11.40 -3.54
CA LEU A 158 -5.98 -12.74 -3.70
C LEU A 158 -6.08 -13.50 -2.38
N VAL A 159 -6.25 -14.81 -2.50
CA VAL A 159 -6.31 -15.76 -1.39
C VAL A 159 -5.43 -16.96 -1.69
N SER A 160 -4.88 -17.60 -0.66
CA SER A 160 -4.17 -18.87 -0.79
C SER A 160 -5.08 -19.98 -1.31
N SER A 161 -4.56 -20.79 -2.22
CA SER A 161 -5.16 -22.06 -2.61
C SER A 161 -5.17 -23.08 -1.47
N ARG A 162 -6.04 -24.07 -1.58
CA ARG A 162 -6.07 -25.25 -0.71
C ARG A 162 -5.55 -26.47 -1.45
N SER A 163 -5.07 -27.45 -0.71
CA SER A 163 -4.69 -28.75 -1.28
C SER A 163 -5.87 -29.51 -1.92
N SER A 164 -7.11 -29.13 -1.61
CA SER A 164 -8.32 -29.67 -2.25
C SER A 164 -8.73 -28.95 -3.53
N ASP A 165 -8.13 -27.80 -3.82
CA ASP A 165 -8.48 -26.99 -4.98
C ASP A 165 -7.73 -27.51 -6.20
N THR A 166 -8.34 -27.41 -7.37
CA THR A 166 -7.77 -27.88 -8.63
C THR A 166 -7.68 -26.75 -9.63
N LEU A 167 -6.49 -26.55 -10.19
CA LEU A 167 -6.24 -25.60 -11.28
C LEU A 167 -6.46 -26.30 -12.63
N SER A 168 -7.35 -25.75 -13.45
CA SER A 168 -7.62 -26.24 -14.81
C SER A 168 -7.86 -25.07 -15.76
N GLY A 169 -7.05 -24.96 -16.81
CA GLY A 169 -7.20 -23.89 -17.82
C GLY A 169 -7.07 -22.47 -17.25
N GLY A 170 -6.22 -22.27 -16.24
CA GLY A 170 -6.01 -20.99 -15.57
C GLY A 170 -7.08 -20.64 -14.51
N ILE A 171 -8.07 -21.51 -14.30
CA ILE A 171 -9.16 -21.31 -13.33
C ILE A 171 -9.04 -22.33 -12.19
N TRP A 172 -9.18 -21.84 -10.96
CA TRP A 172 -9.22 -22.64 -9.75
C TRP A 172 -10.64 -23.07 -9.42
N TYR A 173 -10.80 -24.33 -9.05
CA TYR A 173 -12.06 -24.94 -8.62
C TYR A 173 -11.92 -25.54 -7.23
N ASN A 174 -12.95 -25.42 -6.40
CA ASN A 174 -12.97 -26.06 -5.08
C ASN A 174 -13.33 -27.55 -5.20
N SER A 175 -13.34 -28.26 -4.06
CA SER A 175 -13.68 -29.69 -3.98
C SER A 175 -15.09 -30.05 -4.46
N GLU A 176 -15.99 -29.07 -4.58
CA GLU A 176 -17.34 -29.25 -5.14
C GLU A 176 -17.40 -28.98 -6.65
N GLY A 177 -16.27 -28.66 -7.29
CA GLY A 177 -16.18 -28.27 -8.69
C GLY A 177 -16.68 -26.86 -8.99
N LYS A 178 -16.81 -25.99 -7.98
CA LYS A 178 -17.21 -24.58 -8.18
C LYS A 178 -15.97 -23.72 -8.42
N GLU A 179 -16.06 -22.83 -9.40
CA GLU A 179 -15.05 -21.82 -9.68
C GLU A 179 -14.82 -20.91 -8.47
N ILE A 180 -13.56 -20.80 -8.07
CA ILE A 180 -13.06 -19.98 -6.97
C ILE A 180 -12.56 -18.64 -7.51
N GLY A 181 -11.81 -18.67 -8.61
CA GLY A 181 -11.04 -17.55 -9.13
C GLY A 181 -10.06 -18.01 -10.18
N PHE A 182 -9.30 -17.09 -10.75
CA PHE A 182 -8.25 -17.42 -11.71
C PHE A 182 -6.85 -17.35 -11.07
N GLU A 183 -5.88 -18.01 -11.69
CA GLU A 183 -4.50 -18.04 -11.20
C GLU A 183 -3.85 -16.65 -11.15
N SER A 184 -3.04 -16.38 -10.13
CA SER A 184 -2.20 -15.19 -10.13
C SER A 184 -0.96 -15.43 -10.99
N MET A 185 -0.70 -14.53 -11.94
CA MET A 185 0.43 -14.64 -12.87
C MET A 185 1.79 -14.68 -12.16
N TYR A 186 1.93 -13.95 -11.05
CA TYR A 186 3.20 -13.85 -10.32
C TYR A 186 3.28 -14.79 -9.13
N TRP A 187 2.13 -15.24 -8.61
CA TRP A 187 2.02 -16.00 -7.37
C TRP A 187 1.16 -17.25 -7.57
N PRO A 188 1.73 -18.34 -8.12
CA PRO A 188 0.97 -19.50 -8.60
C PRO A 188 0.06 -20.17 -7.56
N GLU A 189 0.42 -20.07 -6.28
CA GLU A 189 -0.37 -20.65 -5.18
C GLU A 189 -1.51 -19.73 -4.69
N LEU A 190 -1.62 -18.52 -5.23
CA LEU A 190 -2.68 -17.57 -4.93
C LEU A 190 -3.71 -17.49 -6.06
N ILE A 191 -4.95 -17.31 -5.64
CA ILE A 191 -6.14 -17.27 -6.48
C ILE A 191 -6.67 -15.84 -6.48
N VAL A 192 -6.85 -15.23 -7.65
CA VAL A 192 -7.49 -13.93 -7.81
C VAL A 192 -9.00 -14.10 -7.74
N ILE A 193 -9.63 -13.48 -6.74
CA ILE A 193 -11.06 -13.67 -6.46
C ILE A 193 -11.91 -12.41 -6.72
N GLN A 194 -11.26 -11.27 -6.89
CA GLN A 194 -11.94 -10.01 -7.20
C GLN A 194 -10.96 -9.04 -7.86
N VAL A 195 -11.44 -8.33 -8.87
CA VAL A 195 -10.83 -7.17 -9.50
C VAL A 195 -11.91 -6.08 -9.64
N VAL A 196 -11.59 -4.86 -9.21
CA VAL A 196 -12.43 -3.66 -9.37
C VAL A 196 -11.60 -2.58 -10.04
N ASN A 197 -12.13 -2.00 -11.10
CA ASN A 197 -11.45 -1.00 -11.92
C ASN A 197 -12.23 0.32 -11.91
N GLU A 198 -11.53 1.44 -11.87
CA GLU A 198 -12.11 2.77 -12.06
C GLU A 198 -11.23 3.58 -13.01
N GLY A 199 -11.83 4.19 -14.03
CA GLY A 199 -11.11 4.95 -15.06
C GLY A 199 -10.56 4.08 -16.18
N GLU A 200 -9.69 4.68 -17.01
CA GLU A 200 -9.00 3.98 -18.10
C GLU A 200 -7.77 3.25 -17.54
N ILE A 201 -7.88 1.93 -17.41
CA ILE A 201 -6.85 1.10 -16.78
C ILE A 201 -5.70 0.82 -17.76
N PRO A 202 -4.42 0.96 -17.35
CA PRO A 202 -3.30 0.53 -18.16
C PRO A 202 -3.38 -0.95 -18.57
N PRO A 203 -2.88 -1.33 -19.75
CA PRO A 203 -3.06 -2.68 -20.31
C PRO A 203 -2.31 -3.80 -19.54
N PHE A 204 -1.61 -3.44 -18.46
CA PHE A 204 -0.83 -4.36 -17.62
C PHE A 204 -1.65 -4.97 -16.48
N PHE A 205 -2.85 -4.46 -16.23
CA PHE A 205 -3.72 -4.90 -15.14
C PHE A 205 -4.85 -5.81 -15.65
N TYR A 206 -5.44 -6.56 -14.73
CA TYR A 206 -6.55 -7.46 -15.05
C TYR A 206 -7.83 -6.70 -15.36
N ASP A 207 -8.64 -7.29 -16.23
CA ASP A 207 -10.04 -6.92 -16.41
C ASP A 207 -10.85 -7.12 -15.12
N GLU A 208 -12.00 -6.46 -15.04
CA GLU A 208 -12.91 -6.61 -13.91
C GLU A 208 -13.34 -8.07 -13.72
N TYR A 209 -13.35 -8.51 -12.46
CA TYR A 209 -13.68 -9.88 -12.13
C TYR A 209 -14.31 -9.96 -10.76
N ASN A 210 -15.32 -10.81 -10.62
CA ASN A 210 -15.90 -11.16 -9.33
C ASN A 210 -16.13 -12.66 -9.29
N SER A 211 -15.47 -13.33 -8.34
CA SER A 211 -15.62 -14.77 -8.13
C SER A 211 -17.09 -15.17 -7.98
N PRO A 212 -17.58 -16.19 -8.72
CA PRO A 212 -18.90 -16.78 -8.52
C PRO A 212 -19.07 -17.38 -7.13
N TRP A 213 -17.98 -17.90 -6.54
CA TRP A 213 -17.98 -18.40 -5.17
C TRP A 213 -17.95 -17.26 -4.14
N GLY A 214 -17.69 -16.02 -4.54
CA GLY A 214 -17.91 -14.78 -3.79
C GLY A 214 -16.63 -14.18 -3.21
N PRO A 215 -16.50 -12.84 -3.14
CA PRO A 215 -15.21 -12.17 -2.91
C PRO A 215 -14.79 -12.07 -1.42
N GLY A 216 -15.52 -12.73 -0.51
CA GLY A 216 -15.31 -12.61 0.93
C GLY A 216 -14.31 -13.64 1.47
N TYR A 217 -13.25 -13.18 2.12
CA TYR A 217 -12.19 -14.03 2.68
C TYR A 217 -12.69 -15.18 3.58
N GLY A 218 -13.85 -15.01 4.23
CA GLY A 218 -14.44 -16.04 5.10
C GLY A 218 -14.71 -17.38 4.42
N LYS A 219 -14.93 -17.40 3.10
CA LYS A 219 -15.15 -18.65 2.36
C LYS A 219 -13.87 -19.46 2.14
N TYR A 220 -12.72 -18.78 2.22
CA TYR A 220 -11.40 -19.30 1.89
C TYR A 220 -10.59 -19.71 3.12
N LYS A 221 -11.10 -19.45 4.33
CA LYS A 221 -10.50 -19.95 5.57
C LYS A 221 -10.75 -21.44 5.76
N ASN A 222 -9.71 -22.17 6.15
CA ASN A 222 -9.79 -23.54 6.64
C ASN A 222 -10.47 -23.60 8.00
#